data_AF-A0A7Y8C5M9-F1
#
_entry.id   AF-A0A7Y8C5M9-F1
#
_cell.length_a   1.000
_cell.length_b   1.000
_cell.length_c   1.000
_cell.angle_alpha   90.00
_cell.angle_beta   90.00
_cell.angle_gamma   90.00
#
_symmetry.space_group_name_H-M   'P 1'
#
loop_
_entity.id
_entity.type
_entity.pdbx_description
1 polymer ?
#
loop_
_entity_poly.entity_id
_entity_poly.type
_entity_poly.pdbx_seq_one_letter_code
_entity_poly.pdbx_strand_id
1 'polypeptide(L)' 'MTVLWMTAGLFHQYASGLGEAFSGLRYLIVGGDVLDPAVIARVLANGAPEHLLNGYGPTEATTFSTTYEI' A
#
# COMPACT_ATOMS: atom_id res chain seq x y z
N MET A 1 4.19 -7.50 13.48
CA MET A 1 3.09 -7.67 12.50
C MET A 1 3.73 -7.80 11.12
N THR A 2 3.24 -8.69 10.27
CA THR A 2 3.77 -8.89 8.90
C THR A 2 2.86 -8.31 7.82
N VAL A 3 1.65 -7.85 8.16
CA VAL A 3 0.65 -7.33 7.22
C VAL A 3 0.17 -5.96 7.70
N LEU A 4 0.16 -4.97 6.81
CA LEU A 4 -0.40 -3.64 7.04
C LEU A 4 -1.40 -3.31 5.93
N TRP A 5 -2.53 -2.72 6.30
CA TRP A 5 -3.43 -2.06 5.36
C TRP A 5 -3.51 -0.56 5.68
N MET A 6 -3.56 0.27 4.65
CA MET A 6 -3.83 1.70 4.79
C MET A 6 -4.54 2.29 3.56
N THR A 7 -5.20 3.43 3.74
CA THR A 7 -5.81 4.14 2.62
C THR A 7 -4.75 4.79 1.73
N ALA A 8 -5.07 5.02 0.46
CA ALA A 8 -4.16 5.68 -0.49
C ALA A 8 -3.66 7.04 0.02
N GLY A 9 -4.53 7.86 0.62
CA GLY A 9 -4.12 9.15 1.20
C GLY A 9 -3.12 9.03 2.35
N LEU A 10 -3.31 8.07 3.26
CA LEU A 10 -2.32 7.81 4.32
C LEU A 10 -1.01 7.28 3.73
N PHE A 11 -1.08 6.42 2.72
CA PHE A 11 0.11 5.92 2.05
C PHE A 11 0.91 7.07 1.42
N HIS A 12 0.26 8.01 0.73
CA HIS A 12 0.93 9.19 0.16
C HIS A 12 1.59 10.07 1.23
N GLN A 13 0.91 10.28 2.36
CA GLN A 13 1.45 11.11 3.45
C GLN A 13 2.67 10.46 4.13
N TYR A 14 2.65 9.15 4.33
CA TYR A 14 3.66 8.47 5.13
C TYR A 14 4.72 7.70 4.34
N ALA A 15 4.56 7.56 3.01
CA ALA A 15 5.49 6.82 2.15
C ALA A 15 6.96 7.23 2.30
N SER A 16 7.21 8.51 2.55
CA SER A 16 8.59 9.01 2.75
C SER A 16 9.13 8.77 4.15
N GLY A 17 8.26 8.79 5.18
CA GLY A 17 8.67 8.69 6.58
C GLY A 17 8.72 7.26 7.11
N LEU A 18 7.97 6.34 6.49
CA LEU A 18 7.85 4.94 6.93
C LEU A 18 8.57 3.95 5.99
N GLY A 19 9.40 4.42 5.04
CA GLY A 19 10.07 3.57 4.05
C GLY A 19 10.81 2.38 4.66
N GLU A 20 11.66 2.60 5.67
CA GLU A 20 12.34 1.50 6.37
C GLU A 20 11.36 0.57 7.09
N ALA A 21 10.28 1.11 7.68
CA ALA A 21 9.27 0.31 8.35
C ALA A 21 8.50 -0.60 7.37
N PHE A 22 8.34 -0.17 6.11
CA PHE A 22 7.71 -0.98 5.06
C PHE A 22 8.56 -2.18 4.64
N SER A 23 9.89 -2.07 4.70
CA SER A 23 10.79 -3.18 4.36
C SER A 23 10.62 -4.41 5.27
N GLY A 24 10.09 -4.23 6.49
CA GLY A 24 9.81 -5.33 7.42
C GLY A 24 8.46 -6.01 7.21
N LEU A 25 7.64 -5.52 6.26
CA LEU A 25 6.31 -6.06 6.00
C LEU A 25 6.37 -7.17 4.95
N ARG A 26 5.63 -8.26 5.22
CA ARG A 26 5.32 -9.27 4.20
C ARG A 26 4.28 -8.75 3.22
N TYR A 27 3.27 -8.04 3.70
CA TYR A 27 2.22 -7.46 2.86
C TYR A 27 1.95 -6.01 3.26
N LEU A 28 2.03 -5.11 2.29
CA LEU A 28 1.49 -3.76 2.37
C LEU A 28 0.32 -3.66 1.39
N ILE A 29 -0.89 -3.47 1.90
CA ILE A 29 -2.09 -3.32 1.10
C ILE A 29 -2.50 -1.84 1.15
N VAL A 30 -2.66 -1.21 -0.02
CA VAL A 30 -3.07 0.19 -0.13
C VAL A 30 -4.34 0.27 -0.96
N GLY A 31 -5.34 1.02 -0.53
CA GLY A 31 -6.61 1.06 -1.24
C GLY A 31 -7.49 2.27 -0.94
N GLY A 32 -8.67 2.29 -1.53
CA GLY A 32 -9.70 3.31 -1.27
C GLY A 32 -9.61 4.59 -2.11
N ASP A 33 -8.54 4.79 -2.88
CA ASP A 33 -8.44 5.84 -3.91
C ASP A 33 -7.31 5.50 -4.92
N VAL A 34 -7.08 6.35 -5.91
CA VAL A 34 -6.01 6.21 -6.92
C VAL A 34 -4.64 6.37 -6.27
N LEU A 35 -3.75 5.40 -6.54
CA LEU A 35 -2.35 5.46 -6.13
C LEU A 35 -1.50 6.23 -7.15
N ASP A 36 -0.65 7.14 -6.66
CA ASP A 36 0.36 7.81 -7.47
C ASP A 36 1.56 6.86 -7.75
N PRO A 37 1.85 6.54 -9.03
CA PRO A 37 3.00 5.72 -9.40
C PRO A 37 4.35 6.25 -8.91
N ALA A 38 4.53 7.58 -8.80
CA ALA A 38 5.77 8.17 -8.31
C ALA A 38 6.01 7.86 -6.83
N VAL A 39 4.93 7.84 -6.03
CA VAL A 39 5.01 7.48 -4.60
C VAL A 39 5.31 5.98 -4.46
N ILE A 40 4.67 5.13 -5.26
CA ILE A 40 4.95 3.69 -5.30
C ILE A 40 6.42 3.45 -5.62
N ALA A 41 6.92 4.03 -6.72
CA ALA A 41 8.31 3.85 -7.15
C ALA A 41 9.30 4.26 -6.06
N ARG A 42 8.99 5.32 -5.31
CA ARG A 42 9.81 5.80 -4.19
C ARG A 42 9.80 4.83 -3.00
N VAL A 43 8.67 4.22 -2.68
CA VAL A 43 8.60 3.19 -1.63
C VAL A 43 9.41 1.96 -2.03
N LEU A 44 9.25 1.50 -3.27
CA LEU A 44 9.99 0.35 -3.80
C LEU A 44 11.51 0.60 -3.80
N ALA A 45 11.94 1.85 -4.06
CA ALA A 45 13.35 2.22 -4.05
C ALA A 45 13.97 2.36 -2.65
N ASN A 46 13.18 2.71 -1.61
CA ASN A 46 13.69 3.08 -0.29
C ASN A 46 13.37 2.07 0.84
N GLY A 47 12.76 0.93 0.50
CA GLY A 47 12.38 -0.09 1.49
C GLY A 47 11.11 -0.82 1.08
N ALA A 48 11.20 -1.59 0.00
CA ALA A 48 10.06 -2.34 -0.51
C ALA A 48 9.58 -3.39 0.51
N PRO A 49 8.26 -3.51 0.75
CA PRO A 49 7.71 -4.70 1.39
C PRO A 49 7.90 -5.93 0.49
N GLU A 50 7.74 -7.14 1.05
CA GLU A 50 7.80 -8.38 0.24
C GLU A 50 6.70 -8.41 -0.83
N HIS A 51 5.51 -7.90 -0.50
CA HIS A 51 4.39 -7.73 -1.42
C HIS A 51 3.70 -6.37 -1.22
N LEU A 52 3.49 -5.64 -2.33
CA LEU A 52 2.70 -4.41 -2.37
C LEU A 52 1.43 -4.67 -3.17
N LEU A 53 0.26 -4.51 -2.54
CA LEU A 53 -1.04 -4.80 -3.15
C LEU A 53 -1.89 -3.52 -3.23
N ASN A 54 -2.43 -3.21 -4.41
CA ASN A 54 -3.51 -2.24 -4.56
C ASN A 54 -4.86 -2.94 -4.33
N GLY A 55 -5.52 -2.62 -3.22
CA GLY A 55 -6.84 -3.11 -2.88
C GLY A 55 -7.93 -2.15 -3.35
N TYR A 56 -8.83 -2.64 -4.17
CA TYR A 56 -10.04 -1.93 -4.57
C TYR A 56 -11.28 -2.68 -4.09
N GLY A 57 -12.24 -1.96 -3.53
CA GLY A 57 -13.55 -2.49 -3.19
C GLY A 57 -14.49 -1.37 -2.78
N PRO A 58 -15.69 -1.25 -3.39
CA PRO A 58 -16.72 -0.38 -2.86
C PRO A 58 -17.19 -0.89 -1.49
N THR A 59 -17.64 0.02 -0.62
CA THR A 59 -18.19 -0.27 0.72
C THR A 59 -19.30 -1.32 0.68
N GLU A 60 -20.11 -1.30 -0.37
CA GLU A 60 -21.22 -2.19 -0.68
C GLU A 60 -20.79 -3.63 -0.92
N ALA A 61 -19.50 -3.86 -1.19
CA ALA A 61 -18.92 -5.16 -1.50
C ALA A 61 -17.94 -5.67 -0.42
N THR A 62 -18.01 -5.13 0.80
CA THR A 62 -17.26 -5.61 1.98
C THR A 62 -15.74 -5.41 1.86
N THR A 63 -15.30 -4.15 1.90
CA THR A 63 -13.90 -3.70 2.05
C THR A 63 -13.00 -3.89 0.82
N PHE A 64 -12.78 -5.10 0.32
CA PHE A 64 -12.06 -5.33 -0.95
C PHE A 64 -12.85 -6.27 -1.84
N SER A 65 -13.01 -5.89 -3.09
CA SER A 65 -13.57 -6.75 -4.14
C SER A 65 -12.50 -7.30 -5.07
N THR A 66 -11.38 -6.59 -5.23
CA THR A 66 -10.25 -6.97 -6.08
C THR A 66 -8.93 -6.47 -5.50
N THR A 67 -7.88 -7.27 -5.58
CA THR A 67 -6.50 -6.85 -5.26
C THR A 67 -5.61 -7.02 -6.49
N TYR A 68 -4.74 -6.05 -6.76
CA TYR A 68 -3.72 -6.11 -7.80
C TYR A 68 -2.32 -6.01 -7.17
N GLU A 69 -1.45 -6.96 -7.48
CA GLU A 69 -0.05 -6.94 -7.02
C GLU A 69 0.77 -6.01 -7.90
N ILE A 70 1.49 -5.08 -7.27
CA ILE A 70 2.24 -4.00 -7.92
C ILE A 70 3.73 -4.33 -7.97
#